data_AF-A0A355BFM1-F1
#
_entry.id   AF-A0A355BFM1-F1
#
_cell.length_a   1.000
_cell.length_b   1.000
_cell.length_c   1.000
_cell.angle_alpha   90.00
_cell.angle_beta   90.00
_cell.angle_gamma   90.00
#
_symmetry.space_group_name_H-M   'P 1'
#
loop_
_entity.id
_entity.type
_entity.pdbx_description
1 polymer ?
#
loop_
_entity_poly.entity_id
_entity_poly.type
_entity_poly.pdbx_seq_one_letter_code
_entity_poly.pdbx_strand_id
1 'polypeptide(L)' 'MLETPGNAKLSDAMLAIYGREVTEKMISVERQTAELKVAGLISRPELTRNNRRDQVFFINGRLVQCRSLSVVLQEA' A
#
# COMPACT_ATOMS: atom_id res chain seq x y z
N MET A 1 -14.23 16.69 -3.68
CA MET A 1 -13.24 16.86 -2.60
C MET A 1 -12.79 15.47 -2.19
N LEU A 2 -11.49 15.23 -2.04
CA LEU A 2 -10.99 13.92 -1.60
C LEU A 2 -10.98 13.92 -0.07
N GLU A 3 -11.83 13.12 0.55
CA GLU A 3 -11.93 13.01 2.00
C GLU A 3 -11.71 11.55 2.40
N THR A 4 -10.89 11.33 3.43
CA THR A 4 -10.76 10.00 4.04
C THR A 4 -11.38 10.03 5.44
N PRO A 5 -11.90 8.90 5.95
CA PRO A 5 -12.60 8.87 7.24
C PRO A 5 -11.72 9.15 8.46
N GLY A 6 -10.38 9.16 8.32
CA GLY A 6 -9.45 9.44 9.42
C GLY A 6 -9.47 8.43 10.58
N ASN A 7 -10.07 7.26 10.39
CA ASN A 7 -10.33 6.26 11.45
C ASN A 7 -9.19 5.25 11.68
N ALA A 8 -7.99 5.57 11.19
CA ALA A 8 -6.79 4.72 11.21
C ALA A 8 -6.92 3.36 10.50
N LYS A 9 -8.00 3.10 9.75
CA LYS A 9 -8.14 1.90 8.91
C LYS A 9 -7.63 2.17 7.50
N LEU A 10 -6.54 1.50 7.13
CA LEU A 10 -5.92 1.67 5.81
C LEU A 10 -6.86 1.26 4.66
N SER A 11 -7.71 0.25 4.87
CA SER A 11 -8.74 -0.18 3.92
C SER A 11 -9.72 0.93 3.58
N ASP A 12 -10.13 1.72 4.57
CA ASP A 12 -11.18 2.74 4.42
C ASP A 12 -10.60 3.97 3.72
N ALA A 13 -9.34 4.30 4.02
CA ALA A 13 -8.59 5.29 3.25
C ALA A 13 -8.39 4.84 1.79
N MET A 14 -8.06 3.56 1.55
CA MET A 14 -7.90 3.02 0.20
C MET A 14 -9.21 3.09 -0.60
N LEU A 15 -10.33 2.74 0.03
CA LEU A 15 -11.66 2.81 -0.57
C LEU A 15 -12.03 4.25 -0.95
N ALA A 16 -11.74 5.22 -0.10
CA ALA A 16 -12.04 6.63 -0.33
C ALA A 16 -11.17 7.25 -1.43
N ILE A 17 -9.91 6.82 -1.59
CA ILE A 17 -8.96 7.40 -2.55
C ILE A 17 -9.04 6.72 -3.92
N TYR A 18 -9.08 5.38 -3.95
CA TYR A 18 -8.95 4.58 -5.17
C TYR A 18 -10.24 3.87 -5.58
N GLY A 19 -11.29 3.92 -4.75
CA GLY A 19 -12.57 3.30 -5.02
C GLY A 19 -12.60 1.79 -4.73
N ARG A 20 -13.80 1.23 -4.88
CA ARG A 20 -14.11 -0.15 -4.53
C ARG A 20 -13.35 -1.18 -5.38
N GLU A 21 -13.28 -0.95 -6.68
CA GLU A 21 -12.68 -1.90 -7.63
C GLU A 21 -11.20 -2.20 -7.31
N VAL A 22 -10.44 -1.18 -6.92
CA VAL A 22 -9.04 -1.34 -6.50
C VAL A 22 -9.00 -2.02 -5.14
N THR A 23 -9.78 -1.54 -4.17
CA THR A 23 -9.74 -2.00 -2.78
C THR A 23 -10.09 -3.49 -2.65
N GLU A 24 -11.05 -4.00 -3.41
CA GLU A 24 -11.43 -5.42 -3.43
C GLU A 24 -10.32 -6.34 -3.96
N LYS A 25 -9.40 -5.80 -4.77
CA LYS A 25 -8.24 -6.51 -5.33
C LYS A 25 -6.97 -6.31 -4.48
N MET A 26 -7.06 -5.65 -3.33
CA MET A 26 -5.95 -5.51 -2.39
C MET A 26 -5.92 -6.67 -1.38
N ILE A 27 -4.72 -7.02 -0.95
CA ILE A 27 -4.44 -8.03 0.05
C ILE A 27 -3.76 -7.34 1.22
N SER A 28 -4.26 -7.59 2.43
CA SER A 28 -3.61 -7.11 3.66
C SER A 28 -2.36 -7.92 3.94
N VAL A 29 -1.26 -7.22 4.16
CA VAL A 29 0.02 -7.80 4.57
C VAL A 29 0.30 -7.34 5.99
N GLU A 30 0.49 -8.29 6.90
CA GLU A 30 1.02 -8.03 8.22
C GLU A 30 2.06 -9.09 8.54
N ARG A 31 3.29 -8.65 8.83
CA ARG A 31 4.37 -9.52 9.25
C ARG A 31 5.20 -8.81 10.31
N GLN A 32 5.43 -9.52 11.41
CA GLN A 32 6.25 -9.03 12.51
C GLN A 32 7.33 -10.05 12.82
N THR A 33 8.56 -9.56 12.95
CA THR A 33 9.72 -10.30 13.47
C THR A 33 10.20 -9.59 14.74
N ALA A 34 11.25 -10.12 15.38
CA ALA A 34 11.84 -9.50 16.57
C ALA A 34 12.40 -8.08 16.30
N GLU A 35 12.78 -7.80 15.06
CA GLU A 35 13.50 -6.57 14.67
C GLU A 35 12.68 -5.65 13.75
N LEU A 36 11.67 -6.19 13.06
CA LEU A 36 10.93 -5.46 12.02
C LEU A 36 9.43 -5.74 12.08
N LYS A 37 8.63 -4.69 11.85
CA LYS A 37 7.20 -4.80 11.54
C LYS A 37 6.94 -4.26 10.14
N VAL A 38 6.31 -5.08 9.31
CA VAL A 38 5.83 -4.70 7.98
C VAL A 38 4.32 -4.86 7.98
N ALA A 39 3.61 -3.78 7.66
CA ALA A 39 2.16 -3.80 7.52
C ALA A 39 1.74 -2.92 6.35
N GLY A 40 0.67 -3.29 5.66
CA GLY A 40 0.14 -2.51 4.55
C GLY A 40 -0.85 -3.28 3.67
N LEU A 41 -1.10 -2.73 2.49
CA LEU A 41 -1.91 -3.36 1.44
C LEU A 41 -1.05 -3.54 0.19
N ILE A 42 -1.15 -4.70 -0.45
CA ILE A 42 -0.54 -4.99 -1.74
C ILE A 42 -1.62 -5.43 -2.73
N SER A 43 -1.52 -5.03 -4.00
CA SER A 43 -2.46 -5.47 -5.02
C SER A 43 -2.23 -6.92 -5.43
N ARG A 44 -3.29 -7.62 -5.83
CA ARG A 44 -3.15 -8.87 -6.60
C ARG A 44 -2.35 -8.61 -7.90
N PRO A 45 -1.56 -9.59 -8.40
CA PRO A 45 -0.80 -9.42 -9.64
C PRO A 45 -1.64 -9.00 -10.85
N GLU A 46 -2.91 -9.41 -10.87
CA GLU A 46 -3.91 -9.05 -11.89
C GLU A 46 -4.22 -7.55 -11.97
N LEU A 47 -4.01 -6.80 -10.88
CA LEU A 47 -4.18 -5.34 -10.86
C LEU A 47 -2.84 -4.68 -11.18
N THR A 48 -2.48 -4.67 -12.45
CA THR A 48 -1.24 -4.06 -12.94
C THR A 48 -1.49 -2.64 -13.46
N ARG A 49 -0.56 -1.71 -13.21
CA ARG A 49 -0.58 -0.35 -13.75
C ARG A 49 0.69 -0.07 -14.55
N ASN A 50 0.57 0.74 -15.60
CA ASN A 50 1.70 1.11 -16.47
C ASN A 50 2.76 2.00 -15.78
N ASN A 51 2.49 2.49 -14.56
CA ASN A 51 3.41 3.31 -13.80
C ASN A 51 3.37 2.95 -12.31
N ARG A 52 4.40 3.39 -11.56
CA ARG A 52 4.60 3.08 -10.14
C ARG A 52 4.19 4.22 -9.20
N ARG A 53 3.44 5.22 -9.69
CA ARG A 53 3.10 6.41 -8.89
C ARG A 53 2.24 6.06 -7.67
N ASP A 54 1.49 4.98 -7.76
CA ASP A 54 0.59 4.51 -6.70
C ASP A 54 1.30 3.58 -5.68
N GLN A 55 2.61 3.34 -5.82
CA GLN A 55 3.40 2.62 -4.82
C GLN A 55 3.89 3.61 -3.75
N VAL A 56 3.27 3.57 -2.58
CA VAL A 56 3.56 4.48 -1.47
C VAL A 56 4.15 3.68 -0.31
N PHE A 57 5.37 4.04 0.11
CA PHE A 57 6.07 3.38 1.22
C PHE A 57 6.21 4.31 2.41
N PHE A 58 6.08 3.74 3.61
CA PHE A 58 6.29 4.46 4.86
C PHE A 58 7.31 3.73 5.72
N ILE A 59 8.23 4.49 6.32
CA ILE A 59 9.17 3.98 7.32
C ILE A 59 8.98 4.80 8.59
N ASN A 60 8.64 4.13 9.69
CA ASN A 60 8.36 4.77 10.99
C ASN A 60 7.36 5.94 10.86
N GLY A 61 6.32 5.76 10.05
CA GLY A 61 5.25 6.75 9.83
C GLY A 61 5.61 7.90 8.87
N ARG A 62 6.83 7.93 8.32
CA ARG A 62 7.23 8.95 7.34
C ARG A 62 7.11 8.41 5.93
N LEU A 63 6.56 9.22 5.02
CA LEU A 63 6.53 8.91 3.60
C LEU A 63 7.97 8.85 3.07
N VAL A 64 8.32 7.74 2.42
CA VAL A 64 9.65 7.52 1.83
C VAL A 64 9.51 7.19 0.36
N GLN A 65 10.22 7.94 -0.49
CA GLN A 65 10.43 7.57 -1.87
C GLN A 65 11.72 6.73 -1.95
N CYS A 66 11.59 5.41 -1.95
CA CYS A 66 12.73 4.50 -2.04
C CYS A 66 12.68 3.70 -3.34
N ARG A 67 13.62 4.00 -4.25
CA ARG A 67 13.73 3.28 -5.54
C ARG A 67 14.05 1.79 -5.34
N SER A 68 14.86 1.45 -4.35
CA SER A 68 15.25 0.06 -4.07
C SER A 68 14.05 -0.78 -3.61
N LEU A 69 13.18 -0.25 -2.75
CA LEU A 69 11.95 -0.96 -2.34
C LEU A 69 11.02 -1.21 -3.52
N SER A 70 10.90 -0.26 -4.44
CA SER A 70 10.12 -0.41 -5.68
C SER A 70 10.70 -1.45 -6.65
N VAL A 71 12.01 -1.73 -6.60
CA VAL A 71 12.64 -2.77 -7.44
C VAL A 71 12.39 -4.15 -6.81
N VAL A 72 12.64 -4.29 -5.51
CA VAL A 72 12.44 -5.56 -4.78
C VAL A 72 10.98 -6.02 -4.87
N LEU A 73 10.01 -5.09 -4.74
CA LEU A 73 8.59 -5.43 -4.87
C LEU A 73 8.21 -5.95 -6.27
N GLN A 74 8.97 -5.60 -7.30
CA GLN A 74 8.71 -6.07 -8.67
C GLN A 74 9.33 -7.44 -8.95
N GLU A 75 10.47 -7.73 -8.35
CA GLU A 75 11.19 -9.00 -8.54
C GLU A 75 10.58 -10.15 -7.72
N ALA A 76 9.80 -9.83 -6.70
CA ALA A 76 9.05 -10.77 -5.87
C ALA A 76 7.77 -11.27 -6.56
#